data_AF-A0A969EU14-F1
#
_entry.id   AF-A0A969EU14-F1
#
_cell.length_a   1.000
_cell.length_b   1.000
_cell.length_c   1.000
_cell.angle_alpha   90.00
_cell.angle_beta   90.00
_cell.angle_gamma   90.00
#
_symmetry.space_group_name_H-M   'P 1'
#
loop_
_entity.id
_entity.type
_entity.pdbx_description
1 polymer ?
#
loop_
_entity_poly.entity_id
_entity_poly.type
_entity_poly.pdbx_seq_one_letter_code
_entity_poly.pdbx_strand_id
1 'polypeptide(L)'
;YIRQRHPDLVSIVAMGIRSQQPAPEDEWCGAYIESLLCGNPYNHIEAMHQILNHETAQKFLRGDKPYLPREDAAICIQRDLFDFALRAEPHNDLILARKVKV
;
A
#
# COMPACT_ATOMS: atom_id res chain seq x y z
N TYR A 1 7.99 13.32 -4.02
CA TYR A 1 9.02 12.50 -3.36
C TYR A 1 9.84 11.56 -4.28
N ILE A 2 9.39 10.35 -4.68
CA ILE A 2 10.26 9.34 -5.35
C ILE A 2 10.98 9.92 -6.58
N ARG A 3 10.23 10.53 -7.52
CA ARG A 3 10.79 11.16 -8.72
C ARG A 3 11.81 12.27 -8.44
N GLN A 4 11.61 13.08 -7.40
CA GLN A 4 12.51 14.18 -7.04
C GLN A 4 13.89 13.67 -6.59
N ARG A 5 14.03 12.37 -6.29
CA ARG A 5 15.32 11.77 -5.94
C ARG A 5 16.11 11.29 -7.14
N HIS A 6 15.55 11.41 -8.35
CA HIS A 6 16.17 10.96 -9.59
C HIS A 6 16.80 9.56 -9.48
N PRO A 7 16.07 8.55 -8.97
CA PRO A 7 16.62 7.21 -8.85
C PRO A 7 16.78 6.57 -10.24
N ASP A 8 17.90 5.89 -10.47
CA ASP A 8 18.11 5.09 -11.68
C ASP A 8 17.23 3.82 -11.68
N LEU A 9 16.91 3.30 -10.49
CA LEU A 9 16.07 2.11 -10.28
C LEU A 9 15.17 2.30 -9.07
N VAL A 10 13.91 1.89 -9.20
CA VAL A 10 12.95 1.79 -8.10
C VAL A 10 12.47 0.35 -8.01
N SER A 11 12.62 -0.26 -6.83
CA SER A 11 12.03 -1.55 -6.52
C SER A 11 10.81 -1.35 -5.62
N ILE A 12 9.68 -1.88 -6.05
CA ILE A 12 8.43 -1.89 -5.29
C ILE A 12 8.26 -3.29 -4.71
N VAL A 13 8.13 -3.41 -3.40
CA VAL A 13 8.09 -4.69 -2.69
C VAL A 13 6.73 -4.86 -2.02
N ALA A 14 5.90 -5.76 -2.57
CA ALA A 14 4.66 -6.21 -1.94
C ALA A 14 4.98 -7.15 -0.77
N MET A 15 4.36 -6.94 0.40
CA MET A 15 4.61 -7.78 1.58
C MET A 15 3.98 -9.16 1.42
N GLY A 16 2.77 -9.18 0.87
CA GLY A 16 1.97 -10.37 0.69
C GLY A 16 1.44 -10.92 2.02
N ILE A 17 0.78 -12.06 1.91
CA ILE A 17 0.21 -12.78 3.05
C ILE A 17 1.29 -13.67 3.63
N ARG A 18 1.88 -13.20 4.74
CA ARG A 18 2.95 -13.91 5.47
C ARG A 18 4.15 -14.27 4.57
N SER A 19 4.41 -13.48 3.53
CA SER A 19 5.44 -13.74 2.51
C SER A 19 5.31 -15.11 1.81
N GLN A 20 4.12 -15.72 1.83
CA GLN A 20 3.85 -17.01 1.20
C GLN A 20 2.97 -16.88 -0.03
N GLN A 21 2.09 -15.88 -0.05
CA GLN A 21 1.12 -15.66 -1.11
C GLN A 21 1.04 -14.17 -1.43
N PRO A 22 0.79 -13.79 -2.69
CA PRO A 22 0.45 -12.42 -3.02
C PRO A 22 -0.81 -11.96 -2.27
N ALA A 23 -0.83 -10.69 -1.89
CA ALA A 23 -2.00 -10.04 -1.32
C ALA A 23 -2.51 -9.01 -2.34
N PRO A 24 -3.77 -9.09 -2.84
CA PRO A 24 -4.24 -8.19 -3.89
C PRO A 24 -4.08 -6.71 -3.52
N GLU A 25 -4.27 -6.33 -2.26
CA GLU A 25 -4.09 -4.97 -1.79
C GLU A 25 -2.65 -4.46 -1.96
N ASP A 26 -1.65 -5.31 -1.73
CA ASP A 26 -0.25 -4.96 -1.86
C ASP A 26 0.17 -4.90 -3.34
N GLU A 27 -0.28 -5.88 -4.13
CA GLU A 27 0.00 -5.94 -5.57
C GLU A 27 -0.59 -4.73 -6.30
N TRP A 28 -1.86 -4.40 -6.02
CA TRP A 28 -2.53 -3.24 -6.62
C TRP A 28 -1.97 -1.91 -6.09
N CYS A 29 -1.55 -1.83 -4.82
CA CYS A 29 -0.84 -0.65 -4.31
C CYS A 29 0.50 -0.46 -5.05
N GLY A 30 1.25 -1.54 -5.26
CA GLY A 30 2.50 -1.52 -5.99
C GLY A 30 2.31 -1.12 -7.46
N ALA A 31 1.34 -1.73 -8.14
CA ALA A 31 0.96 -1.37 -9.50
C ALA A 31 0.50 0.09 -9.61
N TYR A 32 -0.20 0.62 -8.60
CA TYR A 32 -0.58 2.02 -8.56
C TYR A 32 0.65 2.94 -8.47
N ILE A 33 1.60 2.65 -7.58
CA ILE A 33 2.84 3.43 -7.47
C ILE A 33 3.64 3.35 -8.77
N GLU A 34 3.76 2.17 -9.39
CA GLU A 34 4.42 2.00 -10.68
C GLU A 34 3.73 2.82 -11.78
N SER A 35 2.40 2.75 -11.87
CA SER A 35 1.62 3.53 -12.83
C SER A 35 1.88 5.03 -12.67
N LEU A 36 1.96 5.50 -11.42
CA LEU A 36 2.27 6.88 -11.13
C LEU A 36 3.67 7.26 -11.55
N LEU A 37 4.67 6.37 -11.48
CA LEU A 37 6.08 6.63 -11.82
C LEU A 37 6.37 6.53 -13.32
N CYS A 38 5.81 5.52 -13.99
CA CYS A 38 6.11 5.16 -15.37
C CYS A 38 5.05 5.65 -16.37
N GLY A 39 3.86 6.04 -15.90
CA GLY A 39 2.73 6.43 -16.75
C GLY A 39 1.95 5.26 -17.34
N ASN A 40 2.11 4.04 -16.79
CA ASN A 40 1.36 2.87 -17.22
C ASN A 40 -0.14 3.01 -16.87
N PRO A 41 -1.06 2.42 -17.65
CA PRO A 41 -2.48 2.40 -17.28
C PRO A 41 -2.72 1.71 -15.93
N TYR A 42 -3.61 2.28 -15.12
CA TYR A 42 -4.05 1.69 -13.85
C TYR A 42 -5.58 1.71 -13.75
N ASN A 43 -6.18 0.54 -13.62
CA ASN A 43 -7.63 0.40 -13.48
C ASN A 43 -8.04 0.35 -12.01
N HIS A 44 -8.35 1.51 -11.44
CA HIS A 44 -8.73 1.59 -10.03
C HIS A 44 -10.01 0.83 -9.71
N ILE A 45 -10.99 0.75 -10.64
CA ILE A 45 -12.25 0.05 -10.41
C ILE A 45 -12.00 -1.45 -10.28
N GLU A 46 -11.16 -2.01 -11.14
CA GLU A 46 -10.76 -3.42 -11.06
C GLU A 46 -9.96 -3.73 -9.79
N ALA A 47 -9.02 -2.85 -9.42
CA ALA A 47 -8.28 -2.96 -8.17
C ALA A 47 -9.24 -3.03 -6.96
N MET A 48 -10.18 -2.08 -6.87
CA MET A 48 -11.22 -2.07 -5.82
C MET A 48 -12.02 -3.37 -5.80
N HIS A 49 -12.46 -3.85 -6.96
CA HIS A 49 -13.23 -5.08 -7.06
C HIS A 49 -12.44 -6.30 -6.57
N GLN A 50 -11.18 -6.45 -6.98
CA GLN A 50 -10.35 -7.58 -6.56
C GLN A 50 -9.99 -7.51 -5.06
N ILE A 51 -9.59 -6.34 -4.57
CA ILE A 51 -9.23 -6.12 -3.16
C ILE A 51 -10.43 -6.42 -2.25
N LEU A 52 -11.57 -5.80 -2.52
CA LEU A 52 -12.74 -5.92 -1.65
C LEU A 52 -13.34 -7.33 -1.65
N ASN A 53 -13.18 -8.11 -2.73
CA ASN A 53 -13.65 -9.49 -2.78
C ASN A 53 -12.65 -10.51 -2.20
N HIS A 54 -11.44 -10.10 -1.84
CA HIS A 54 -10.43 -10.99 -1.29
C HIS A 54 -10.54 -11.12 0.25
N GLU A 55 -10.12 -12.27 0.80
CA GLU A 55 -10.21 -12.55 2.25
C GLU A 55 -9.43 -11.56 3.12
N THR A 56 -8.39 -10.93 2.57
CA THR A 56 -7.59 -9.89 3.26
C THR A 56 -8.42 -8.66 3.60
N ALA A 57 -9.39 -8.27 2.77
CA ALA A 57 -10.34 -7.20 3.06
C ALA A 57 -11.62 -7.73 3.74
N GLN A 58 -12.16 -8.87 3.27
CA GLN A 58 -13.41 -9.43 3.80
C GLN A 58 -13.36 -9.69 5.30
N LYS A 59 -12.20 -10.10 5.85
CA LYS A 59 -12.02 -10.28 7.30
C LYS A 59 -12.24 -9.02 8.14
N PHE A 60 -12.00 -7.83 7.58
CA PHE A 60 -12.35 -6.56 8.22
C PHE A 60 -13.83 -6.26 8.03
N LEU A 61 -14.34 -6.41 6.80
CA LEU A 61 -15.72 -6.08 6.44
C LEU A 61 -16.77 -6.92 7.19
N ARG A 62 -16.47 -8.18 7.51
CA ARG A 62 -17.34 -9.01 8.36
C ARG A 62 -17.60 -8.38 9.72
N GLY A 63 -16.63 -7.66 10.29
CA GLY A 63 -16.73 -7.02 11.60
C GLY A 63 -16.99 -8.01 12.74
N ASP A 64 -16.62 -9.28 12.54
CA ASP A 64 -16.73 -10.35 13.53
C ASP A 64 -15.54 -10.37 14.52
N LYS A 65 -14.50 -9.57 14.24
CA LYS A 65 -13.27 -9.45 15.03
C LYS A 65 -13.11 -8.01 15.54
N PRO A 66 -13.19 -7.76 16.86
CA PRO A 66 -13.07 -6.40 17.42
C PRO A 66 -11.74 -5.70 17.12
N TYR A 67 -10.69 -6.46 16.86
CA TYR A 67 -9.36 -5.95 16.51
C TYR A 67 -9.18 -5.70 14.99
N LEU A 68 -10.22 -5.92 14.18
CA LEU A 68 -10.25 -5.61 12.74
C LEU A 68 -11.45 -4.68 12.44
N PRO A 69 -11.34 -3.36 12.71
CA PRO A 69 -12.39 -2.40 12.41
C PRO A 69 -12.81 -2.42 10.93
N ARG A 70 -14.10 -2.30 10.65
CA ARG A 70 -14.61 -2.29 9.26
C ARG A 70 -14.10 -1.08 8.48
N GLU A 71 -13.91 0.02 9.20
CA GLU A 71 -13.46 1.31 8.70
C GLU A 71 -12.05 1.23 8.12
N ASP A 72 -11.19 0.33 8.61
CA ASP A 72 -9.82 0.17 8.12
C ASP A 72 -9.79 -0.16 6.63
N ALA A 73 -10.67 -1.06 6.16
CA ALA A 73 -10.76 -1.40 4.74
C ALA A 73 -11.19 -0.19 3.88
N ALA A 74 -12.08 0.65 4.39
CA ALA A 74 -12.55 1.84 3.70
C ALA A 74 -11.51 2.98 3.72
N ILE A 75 -10.72 3.10 4.77
CA ILE A 75 -9.67 4.13 4.90
C ILE A 75 -8.45 3.75 4.06
N CYS A 76 -7.97 2.51 4.16
CA CYS A 76 -6.74 2.05 3.49
C CYS A 76 -6.82 2.07 1.96
N ILE A 77 -8.02 2.05 1.38
CA ILE A 77 -8.20 2.04 -0.07
C ILE A 77 -8.31 3.44 -0.69
N GLN A 78 -8.43 4.47 0.16
CA GLN A 78 -8.46 5.86 -0.31
C GLN A 78 -7.06 6.29 -0.77
N ARG A 79 -7.04 6.99 -1.90
CA ARG A 79 -5.82 7.54 -2.48
C ARG A 79 -5.65 8.99 -2.04
N ASP A 80 -4.40 9.43 -1.96
CA ASP A 80 -4.02 10.83 -1.76
C ASP A 80 -4.58 11.50 -0.48
N LEU A 81 -4.80 10.71 0.58
CA LEU A 81 -5.23 11.25 1.89
C LEU A 81 -4.13 12.03 2.63
N PHE A 82 -2.87 11.72 2.35
CA PHE A 82 -1.72 12.30 3.03
C PHE A 82 -0.71 12.88 2.04
N ASP A 83 -0.20 14.07 2.34
CA ASP A 83 0.76 14.83 1.53
C ASP A 83 2.23 14.60 1.96
N PHE A 84 2.51 13.45 2.56
CA PHE A 84 3.83 13.09 3.07
C PHE A 84 4.19 11.63 2.78
N ALA A 85 5.48 11.34 2.81
CA ALA A 85 6.00 9.97 2.76
C ALA A 85 6.64 9.59 4.10
N LEU A 86 6.77 8.29 4.34
CA LEU A 86 7.54 7.74 5.46
C LEU A 86 8.85 7.19 4.91
N ARG A 87 9.98 7.70 5.42
CA ARG A 87 11.32 7.18 5.13
C ARG A 87 11.77 6.29 6.26
N ALA A 88 12.11 5.04 5.95
CA ALA A 88 12.77 4.14 6.88
C ALA A 88 14.25 4.53 7.04
N GLU A 89 14.70 4.70 8.29
CA GLU A 89 16.08 5.04 8.65
C GLU A 89 16.60 4.02 9.68
N PRO A 90 17.76 3.38 9.46
CA PRO A 90 18.35 2.52 10.48
C PRO A 90 18.79 3.37 11.69
N HIS A 91 18.47 2.89 12.89
CA HIS A 91 18.86 3.52 14.15
C HIS A 91 19.12 2.45 15.21
N ASN A 92 20.40 2.14 15.43
CA ASN A 92 20.83 0.99 16.25
C ASN A 92 20.15 -0.30 15.73
N ASP A 93 19.50 -1.05 16.62
CA ASP A 93 18.79 -2.30 16.30
C ASP A 93 17.35 -2.09 15.78
N LEU A 94 16.96 -0.84 15.49
CA LEU A 94 15.61 -0.46 15.07
C LEU A 94 15.58 0.24 13.72
N ILE A 95 14.40 0.27 13.10
CA ILE A 95 14.09 1.11 11.94
C ILE A 95 13.15 2.23 12.39
N LEU A 96 13.58 3.49 12.21
CA LEU A 96 12.76 4.66 12.45
C LEU A 96 12.00 5.04 11.18
N ALA A 97 10.68 5.18 11.28
CA ALA A 97 9.86 5.75 10.22
C ALA A 97 9.78 7.28 10.38
N ARG A 98 10.54 8.02 9.56
CA ARG A 98 10.56 9.48 9.60
C ARG A 98 9.62 10.06 8.54
N LYS A 99 8.69 10.92 8.97
CA LYS A 99 7.84 11.70 8.07
C LYS A 99 8.69 12.68 7.25
N VAL A 100 8.52 12.66 5.92
CA VAL A 100 9.18 13.57 4.97
C VAL A 100 8.13 14.22 4.07
N LYS A 101 8.31 15.51 3.77
CA LYS A 101 7.42 16.26 2.88
C LYS A 101 7.59 15.77 1.43
N VAL A 102 6.48 15.63 0.70
CA VAL A 102 6.44 15.12 -0.69
C VAL A 102 6.57 16.23 -1.72
#